data_AF-A0A9D2X572-F1
#
_entry.id   AF-A0A9D2X572-F1
#
_cell.length_a   1.000
_cell.length_b   1.000
_cell.length_c   1.000
_cell.angle_alpha   90.00
_cell.angle_beta   90.00
_cell.angle_gamma   90.00
#
_symmetry.space_group_name_H-M   'P 1'
#
loop_
_entity.id
_entity.type
_entity.pdbx_description
1 polymer ?
#
loop_
_entity_poly.entity_id
_entity_poly.type
_entity_poly.pdbx_seq_one_letter_code
_entity_poly.pdbx_strand_id
1 'polypeptide(L)'
;MAKGLNIKSILLLGSLSVLGIFSTLTDDAFAAVPQFDTFVAADPDNGDLVYSVGDTLTINFDIATNATGGGTMTTAEINANFTFASPDISGGGTTYTGLWSADSTSLTITITGLGNVPVISSTTVQGAGTTTIADADGGNTDLINVGADTATLSGNFGVDILGGGDCSKDCTHPTLGVDYDGKRWVEDGFVYNGRATDVEYFFTPYPLLKVNVGEENVATFKIYENQGPWNIKHFEFGFGLGKGEYMISSNAKIIWDKDWEGKETLTVYDPENVLQNVRLDTDVGQCNEALTDDNCLIVTIYHTFRAPLDFNIVGTQVWDERKNSWQNFYNHGIEIEGKSLNPLKKVQAMDNQGYLHTLTIYDKTHVIDEMGNTWHLKDGFWIKDYEPAKKIIDDISSHGYDRNHAFFSIYKSGQAMIAEDTLDQILLGQTLQKDNPGFETIQYNIVDRSNDIELQKRIIEESLKAEKVSEQKFSKKNHP
;
A
#
# COMPACT_ATOMS: atom_id res chain seq x y z
N MET A 1 -17.84 46.88 -57.05
CA MET A 1 -16.42 46.46 -57.23
C MET A 1 -15.90 45.91 -55.91
N ALA A 2 -15.12 44.83 -55.99
CA ALA A 2 -14.46 44.07 -54.90
C ALA A 2 -15.40 43.43 -53.85
N LYS A 3 -15.77 42.14 -53.95
CA LYS A 3 -15.05 40.86 -53.78
C LYS A 3 -14.55 40.58 -52.36
N GLY A 4 -15.18 39.59 -51.73
CA GLY A 4 -14.67 38.83 -50.60
C GLY A 4 -15.69 37.74 -50.25
N LEU A 5 -15.48 36.50 -50.72
CA LEU A 5 -16.19 35.34 -50.20
C LEU A 5 -15.28 34.10 -50.21
N ASN A 6 -15.44 33.35 -49.13
CA ASN A 6 -14.87 32.09 -48.70
C ASN A 6 -15.21 30.91 -49.64
N ILE A 7 -14.46 29.80 -49.59
CA ILE A 7 -14.91 28.38 -49.57
C ILE A 7 -13.75 27.39 -49.80
N LYS A 8 -13.81 26.30 -49.02
CA LYS A 8 -13.03 25.06 -48.97
C LYS A 8 -12.83 24.32 -50.32
N SER A 9 -11.76 23.52 -50.42
CA SER A 9 -11.80 22.12 -50.91
C SER A 9 -10.47 21.37 -50.68
N ILE A 10 -10.60 20.07 -50.39
CA ILE A 10 -9.57 19.02 -50.20
C ILE A 10 -9.39 18.24 -51.53
N LEU A 11 -8.32 17.42 -51.63
CA LEU A 11 -7.95 16.36 -52.59
C LEU A 11 -6.85 16.78 -53.61
N LEU A 12 -5.75 16.05 -53.88
CA LEU A 12 -5.30 14.69 -53.56
C LEU A 12 -3.82 14.53 -54.04
N LEU A 13 -3.08 13.58 -53.44
CA LEU A 13 -1.92 12.82 -53.98
C LEU A 13 -0.66 13.57 -54.47
N GLY A 14 0.42 13.36 -53.72
CA GLY A 14 1.80 13.54 -54.18
C GLY A 14 2.74 12.71 -53.32
N SER A 15 2.93 11.44 -53.68
CA SER A 15 3.97 10.58 -53.15
C SER A 15 5.34 11.15 -53.49
N LEU A 16 6.13 11.53 -52.48
CA LEU A 16 7.56 11.71 -52.63
C LEU A 16 8.27 11.09 -51.42
N SER A 17 8.90 9.97 -51.70
CA SER A 17 9.84 9.26 -50.84
C SER A 17 10.96 10.21 -50.39
N VAL A 18 10.91 10.64 -49.14
CA VAL A 18 12.09 11.09 -48.41
C VAL A 18 12.45 9.95 -47.47
N LEU A 19 13.69 9.45 -47.61
CA LEU A 19 14.31 8.57 -46.62
C LEU A 19 14.23 9.27 -45.26
N GLY A 20 13.21 8.92 -44.47
CA GLY A 20 13.17 9.21 -43.06
C GLY A 20 14.19 8.30 -42.41
N ILE A 21 15.33 8.88 -42.07
CA ILE A 21 16.21 8.38 -41.02
C ILE A 21 15.27 8.00 -39.87
N PHE A 22 15.17 6.70 -39.54
CA PHE A 22 14.67 6.33 -38.23
C PHE A 22 15.70 6.91 -37.27
N SER A 23 15.46 8.15 -36.83
CA SER A 23 15.89 8.54 -35.50
C SER A 23 15.25 7.48 -34.63
N THR A 24 16.05 6.53 -34.17
CA THR A 24 15.78 5.91 -32.88
C THR A 24 15.58 7.10 -31.96
N LEU A 25 14.32 7.44 -31.68
CA LEU A 25 13.99 8.06 -30.42
C LEU A 25 14.50 7.03 -29.41
N THR A 26 15.73 7.24 -28.95
CA THR A 26 16.17 6.63 -27.71
C THR A 26 15.13 7.04 -26.68
N ASP A 27 14.79 6.12 -25.78
CA ASP A 27 13.91 6.32 -24.64
C ASP A 27 14.47 7.38 -23.64
N ASP A 28 15.04 8.50 -24.11
CA ASP A 28 15.54 9.60 -23.28
C ASP A 28 14.43 10.62 -22.96
N ALA A 29 13.16 10.26 -23.20
CA ALA A 29 12.03 11.07 -22.77
C ALA A 29 11.62 10.62 -21.37
N PHE A 30 12.14 11.32 -20.36
CA PHE A 30 11.99 11.13 -18.90
C PHE A 30 13.06 10.25 -18.26
N ALA A 31 14.34 10.66 -18.32
CA ALA A 31 15.26 10.34 -17.24
C ALA A 31 14.62 10.81 -15.92
N ALA A 32 14.51 9.91 -14.96
CA ALA A 32 13.85 10.20 -13.70
C ALA A 32 14.82 11.01 -12.82
N VAL A 33 14.38 12.17 -12.33
CA VAL A 33 15.18 12.96 -11.39
C VAL A 33 15.11 12.29 -10.02
N PRO A 34 16.23 11.92 -9.38
CA PRO A 34 16.17 11.34 -8.03
C PRO A 34 15.46 12.29 -7.07
N GLN A 35 14.46 11.78 -6.36
CA GLN A 35 13.77 12.49 -5.30
C GLN A 35 14.19 11.94 -3.94
N PHE A 36 14.12 12.78 -2.91
CA PHE A 36 14.29 12.33 -1.53
C PHE A 36 13.08 11.49 -1.10
N ASP A 37 13.32 10.21 -0.78
CA ASP A 37 12.30 9.33 -0.20
C ASP A 37 12.22 9.57 1.32
N THR A 38 13.34 9.41 2.03
CA THR A 38 13.40 9.62 3.48
C THR A 38 14.71 10.23 3.96
N PHE A 39 14.65 10.92 5.10
CA PHE A 39 15.80 11.42 5.84
C PHE A 39 15.66 11.00 7.30
N VAL A 40 16.54 10.11 7.76
CA VAL A 40 16.36 9.35 9.01
C VAL A 40 17.60 9.45 9.89
N ALA A 41 17.43 9.90 11.12
CA ALA A 41 18.42 9.78 12.18
C ALA A 41 18.37 8.38 12.78
N ALA A 42 19.54 7.81 13.05
CA ALA A 42 19.70 6.60 13.85
C ALA A 42 21.01 6.69 14.64
N ASP A 43 20.97 6.28 15.90
CA ASP A 43 22.17 5.93 16.66
C ASP A 43 22.42 4.41 16.48
N PRO A 44 23.52 4.01 15.82
CA PRO A 44 23.84 2.61 15.60
C PRO A 44 24.08 1.81 16.87
N ASP A 45 24.61 2.44 17.93
CA ASP A 45 24.84 1.77 19.21
C ASP A 45 23.68 1.96 20.20
N ASN A 46 22.77 2.89 19.88
CA ASN A 46 21.63 3.34 20.67
C ASN A 46 22.03 3.87 22.05
N GLY A 47 23.30 4.16 22.32
CA GLY A 47 23.86 4.37 23.65
C GLY A 47 23.19 5.47 24.47
N ASP A 48 22.58 6.46 23.83
CA ASP A 48 21.79 7.50 24.48
C ASP A 48 20.66 8.06 23.59
N LEU A 49 20.07 9.20 23.97
CA LEU A 49 19.04 9.93 23.19
C LEU A 49 19.60 11.19 22.53
N VAL A 50 20.91 11.39 22.61
CA VAL A 50 21.58 12.66 22.34
C VAL A 50 22.34 12.55 21.03
N TYR A 51 22.16 13.56 20.17
CA TYR A 51 22.99 13.71 18.99
C TYR A 51 24.48 13.71 19.34
N SER A 52 25.18 12.64 18.99
CA SER A 52 26.54 12.33 19.44
C SER A 52 27.46 11.91 18.28
N VAL A 53 28.73 11.62 18.60
CA VAL A 53 29.69 11.10 17.62
C VAL A 53 29.46 9.60 17.45
N GLY A 54 29.22 9.16 16.22
CA GLY A 54 28.84 7.78 15.91
C GLY A 54 27.43 7.69 15.33
N ASP A 55 26.56 8.66 15.65
CA ASP A 55 25.23 8.77 15.07
C ASP A 55 25.26 8.87 13.56
N THR A 56 24.15 8.46 12.96
CA THR A 56 23.98 8.44 11.52
C THR A 56 22.75 9.23 11.09
N LEU A 57 22.90 9.92 9.96
CA LEU A 57 21.82 10.53 9.20
C LEU A 57 21.78 9.87 7.83
N THR A 58 20.72 9.12 7.53
CA THR A 58 20.59 8.41 6.26
C THR A 58 19.61 9.13 5.36
N ILE A 59 20.07 9.44 4.15
CA ILE A 59 19.27 10.01 3.07
C ILE A 59 18.97 8.88 2.08
N ASN A 60 17.70 8.63 1.80
CA ASN A 60 17.26 7.66 0.81
C ASN A 60 16.65 8.36 -0.40
N PHE A 61 16.90 7.81 -1.58
CA PHE A 61 16.37 8.25 -2.86
C PHE A 61 15.39 7.21 -3.42
N ASP A 62 14.39 7.68 -4.17
CA ASP A 62 13.40 6.82 -4.82
C ASP A 62 13.99 5.96 -5.95
N ILE A 63 15.13 6.38 -6.51
CA ILE A 63 15.90 5.69 -7.55
C ILE A 63 17.40 5.72 -7.26
N ALA A 64 18.17 4.89 -7.97
CA ALA A 64 19.63 4.89 -7.87
C ALA A 64 20.22 6.19 -8.45
N THR A 65 21.20 6.75 -7.74
CA THR A 65 21.92 7.96 -8.15
C THR A 65 23.20 7.63 -8.93
N ASN A 66 23.84 8.65 -9.52
CA ASN A 66 25.16 8.55 -10.15
C ASN A 66 26.32 8.30 -9.18
N ALA A 67 26.05 8.09 -7.89
CA ALA A 67 27.06 7.73 -6.93
C ALA A 67 27.68 6.36 -7.28
N THR A 68 28.97 6.21 -6.98
CA THR A 68 29.60 4.88 -7.03
C THR A 68 29.12 4.07 -5.84
N GLY A 69 28.54 2.89 -6.08
CA GLY A 69 28.06 2.02 -5.00
C GLY A 69 29.18 1.66 -4.03
N GLY A 70 28.96 1.88 -2.73
CA GLY A 70 29.99 1.76 -1.69
C GLY A 70 31.03 2.89 -1.65
N GLY A 71 30.84 3.95 -2.45
CA GLY A 71 31.71 5.13 -2.47
C GLY A 71 31.57 5.97 -1.22
N THR A 72 32.67 6.58 -0.78
CA THR A 72 32.70 7.46 0.40
C THR A 72 32.64 8.93 -0.02
N MET A 73 32.00 9.77 0.81
CA MET A 73 32.02 11.22 0.67
C MET A 73 32.64 11.89 1.91
N THR A 74 33.41 12.93 1.68
CA THR A 74 33.92 13.83 2.73
C THR A 74 32.86 14.85 3.16
N THR A 75 33.06 15.49 4.32
CA THR A 75 32.21 16.60 4.78
C THR A 75 32.06 17.69 3.71
N ALA A 76 33.15 18.01 3.01
CA ALA A 76 33.16 19.05 1.97
C ALA A 76 32.33 18.65 0.74
N GLU A 77 32.41 17.38 0.32
CA GLU A 77 31.61 16.88 -0.81
C GLU A 77 30.13 16.82 -0.45
N ILE A 78 29.79 16.42 0.78
CA ILE A 78 28.40 16.43 1.25
C ILE A 78 27.86 17.86 1.26
N ASN A 79 28.61 18.83 1.79
CA ASN A 79 28.21 20.25 1.81
C ASN A 79 28.12 20.89 0.42
N ALA A 80 28.85 20.37 -0.56
CA ALA A 80 28.75 20.82 -1.94
C ALA A 80 27.49 20.29 -2.65
N ASN A 81 26.95 19.15 -2.19
CA ASN A 81 25.83 18.46 -2.82
C ASN A 81 24.49 18.63 -2.09
N PHE A 82 24.52 18.87 -0.78
CA PHE A 82 23.34 18.94 0.07
C PHE A 82 23.33 20.21 0.91
N THR A 83 22.13 20.78 1.09
CA THR A 83 21.89 21.88 2.02
C THR A 83 20.99 21.37 3.14
N PHE A 84 21.40 21.60 4.38
CA PHE A 84 20.60 21.30 5.56
C PHE A 84 20.02 22.59 6.13
N ALA A 85 18.77 22.57 6.56
CA ALA A 85 18.10 23.72 7.13
C ALA A 85 17.36 23.38 8.42
N SER A 86 17.21 24.38 9.29
CA SER A 86 16.34 24.36 10.49
C SER A 86 16.61 23.25 11.53
N PRO A 87 17.80 23.18 12.18
CA PRO A 87 19.01 23.97 11.95
C PRO A 87 19.95 23.37 10.89
N ASP A 88 20.86 24.20 10.35
CA ASP A 88 21.91 23.77 9.43
C ASP A 88 23.01 23.00 10.18
N ILE A 89 23.16 21.71 9.89
CA ILE A 89 24.15 20.83 10.52
C ILE A 89 25.57 21.04 9.99
N SER A 90 25.74 21.71 8.83
CA SER A 90 27.06 21.98 8.24
C SER A 90 27.83 23.08 8.97
N GLY A 91 27.15 23.84 9.84
CA GLY A 91 27.73 24.90 10.67
C GLY A 91 28.21 24.43 12.05
N GLY A 92 28.80 25.36 12.79
CA GLY A 92 29.12 25.14 14.22
C GLY A 92 30.29 24.21 14.51
N GLY A 93 31.05 23.78 13.49
CA GLY A 93 32.19 22.88 13.65
C GLY A 93 31.85 21.39 13.53
N THR A 94 30.63 21.04 13.13
CA THR A 94 30.24 19.65 12.88
C THR A 94 31.11 19.05 11.78
N THR A 95 31.59 17.82 11.98
CA THR A 95 32.28 17.04 10.94
C THR A 95 31.63 15.68 10.79
N TYR A 96 31.64 15.14 9.58
CA TYR A 96 31.01 13.87 9.25
C TYR A 96 31.54 13.26 7.95
N THR A 97 31.31 11.97 7.77
CA THR A 97 31.67 11.20 6.58
C THR A 97 30.46 10.52 5.98
N GLY A 98 30.36 10.42 4.67
CA GLY A 98 29.29 9.73 3.96
C GLY A 98 29.74 8.40 3.38
N LEU A 99 28.84 7.43 3.35
CA LEU A 99 28.99 6.17 2.64
C LEU A 99 27.74 5.88 1.82
N TRP A 100 27.90 5.66 0.52
CA TRP A 100 26.82 5.22 -0.36
C TRP A 100 26.56 3.73 -0.21
N SER A 101 25.29 3.34 -0.30
CA SER A 101 24.88 1.95 -0.41
C SER A 101 25.41 1.31 -1.70
N ALA A 102 25.42 -0.03 -1.76
CA ALA A 102 25.94 -0.76 -2.92
C ALA A 102 25.13 -0.53 -4.21
N ASP A 103 23.85 -0.17 -4.07
CA ASP A 103 22.90 0.13 -5.13
C ASP A 103 22.74 1.65 -5.39
N SER A 104 23.50 2.51 -4.69
CA SER A 104 23.50 3.97 -4.85
C SER A 104 22.15 4.66 -4.60
N THR A 105 21.25 4.03 -3.84
CA THR A 105 19.94 4.56 -3.44
C THR A 105 19.96 5.21 -2.05
N SER A 106 21.01 5.00 -1.26
CA SER A 106 21.11 5.54 0.10
C SER A 106 22.49 6.13 0.37
N LEU A 107 22.54 7.29 1.02
CA LEU A 107 23.74 7.89 1.59
C LEU A 107 23.63 7.92 3.12
N THR A 108 24.48 7.16 3.80
CA THR A 108 24.60 7.19 5.26
C THR A 108 25.69 8.16 5.66
N ILE A 109 25.33 9.22 6.38
CA ILE A 109 26.25 10.23 6.92
C ILE A 109 26.53 9.87 8.38
N THR A 110 27.77 9.58 8.73
CA THR A 110 28.21 9.30 10.11
C THR A 110 28.85 10.53 10.74
N ILE A 111 28.40 10.91 11.93
CA ILE A 111 28.89 12.07 12.65
C ILE A 111 30.25 11.76 13.29
N THR A 112 31.25 12.57 12.99
CA THR A 112 32.63 12.41 13.49
C THR A 112 33.07 13.53 14.43
N GLY A 113 32.30 14.61 14.52
CA GLY A 113 32.54 15.71 15.45
C GLY A 113 31.33 16.62 15.58
N LEU A 114 31.12 17.15 16.78
CA LEU A 114 29.90 17.88 17.14
C LEU A 114 30.00 19.38 16.85
N GLY A 115 28.87 19.93 16.41
CA GLY A 115 28.66 21.35 16.21
C GLY A 115 27.17 21.68 16.37
N ASN A 116 26.53 22.15 15.30
CA ASN A 116 25.09 22.37 15.32
C ASN A 116 24.33 21.04 15.43
N VAL A 117 23.29 21.03 16.27
CA VAL A 117 22.50 19.83 16.58
C VAL A 117 21.24 19.80 15.72
N PRO A 118 21.05 18.80 14.83
CA PRO A 118 19.79 18.61 14.12
C PRO A 118 18.62 18.34 15.07
N VAL A 119 17.41 18.70 14.64
CA VAL A 119 16.16 18.54 15.38
C VAL A 119 15.23 17.64 14.59
N ILE A 120 14.81 16.52 15.19
CA ILE A 120 13.83 15.60 14.61
C ILE A 120 12.53 16.37 14.30
N SER A 121 11.91 16.05 13.17
CA SER A 121 10.71 16.70 12.62
C SER A 121 10.87 18.17 12.21
N SER A 122 12.07 18.74 12.28
CA SER A 122 12.33 20.14 11.88
C SER A 122 13.48 20.29 10.90
N THR A 123 14.58 19.55 11.09
CA THR A 123 15.72 19.64 10.18
C THR A 123 15.35 19.06 8.83
N THR A 124 15.67 19.77 7.75
CA THR A 124 15.43 19.29 6.40
C THR A 124 16.73 19.13 5.62
N VAL A 125 16.71 18.25 4.63
CA VAL A 125 17.75 18.13 3.61
C VAL A 125 17.16 18.40 2.24
N GLN A 126 17.95 19.06 1.39
CA GLN A 126 17.63 19.32 -0.01
C GLN A 126 18.91 19.31 -0.86
N GLY A 127 18.75 19.22 -2.19
CA GLY A 127 19.88 19.39 -3.11
C GLY A 127 20.46 20.80 -3.01
N ALA A 128 21.79 20.91 -2.94
CA ALA A 128 22.49 22.18 -3.00
C ALA A 128 22.48 22.74 -4.42
N GLY A 129 22.57 24.07 -4.56
CA GLY A 129 22.69 24.74 -5.86
C GLY A 129 23.89 24.29 -6.71
N THR A 130 24.86 23.62 -6.10
CA THR A 130 26.07 23.06 -6.71
C THR A 130 26.07 21.54 -6.78
N THR A 131 24.92 20.89 -6.55
CA THR A 131 24.82 19.43 -6.55
C THR A 131 25.23 18.85 -7.89
N THR A 132 25.93 17.72 -7.82
CA THR A 132 26.28 16.86 -8.95
C THR A 132 25.56 15.51 -8.86
N ILE A 133 24.64 15.35 -7.91
CA ILE A 133 23.86 14.12 -7.75
C ILE A 133 22.74 14.10 -8.78
N ALA A 134 22.81 13.11 -9.66
CA ALA A 134 21.85 12.84 -10.74
C ALA A 134 21.39 11.38 -10.66
N ASP A 135 20.55 10.94 -11.58
CA ASP A 135 20.24 9.53 -11.79
C ASP A 135 21.49 8.68 -12.10
N ALA A 136 21.37 7.36 -12.05
CA ALA A 136 22.50 6.44 -12.27
C ALA A 136 23.24 6.63 -13.61
N ASP A 137 22.56 7.19 -14.62
CA ASP A 137 23.12 7.44 -15.96
C ASP A 137 23.94 8.75 -16.03
N GLY A 138 23.84 9.61 -15.02
CA GLY A 138 24.81 10.67 -14.73
C GLY A 138 24.66 11.96 -15.55
N GLY A 139 23.44 12.29 -15.98
CA GLY A 139 23.14 13.50 -16.75
C GLY A 139 23.06 14.79 -15.91
N ASN A 140 23.60 15.90 -16.42
CA ASN A 140 23.45 17.24 -15.79
C ASN A 140 22.02 17.82 -15.90
N THR A 141 21.13 17.17 -16.65
CA THR A 141 19.73 17.55 -16.82
C THR A 141 18.82 17.03 -15.73
N ASP A 142 19.29 16.05 -14.95
CA ASP A 142 18.47 15.25 -14.04
C ASP A 142 19.01 15.33 -12.59
N LEU A 143 19.59 16.49 -12.26
CA LEU A 143 20.10 16.80 -10.93
C LEU A 143 18.95 16.93 -9.92
N ILE A 144 19.19 16.49 -8.69
CA ILE A 144 18.24 16.67 -7.59
C ILE A 144 17.77 18.12 -7.51
N ASN A 145 16.45 18.30 -7.41
CA ASN A 145 15.81 19.61 -7.46
C ASN A 145 16.17 20.50 -6.27
N VAL A 146 16.83 21.63 -6.56
CA VAL A 146 17.22 22.62 -5.54
C VAL A 146 15.99 23.35 -5.01
N GLY A 147 15.64 23.12 -3.74
CA GLY A 147 14.60 23.87 -3.01
C GLY A 147 13.14 23.55 -3.35
N ALA A 148 12.88 22.60 -4.25
CA ALA A 148 11.54 22.10 -4.55
C ALA A 148 11.28 20.70 -3.96
N ASP A 149 12.34 19.91 -3.75
CA ASP A 149 12.29 18.61 -3.12
C ASP A 149 13.11 18.62 -1.83
N THR A 150 12.46 18.19 -0.73
CA THR A 150 13.02 18.25 0.62
C THR A 150 12.54 17.07 1.43
N ALA A 151 13.43 16.42 2.18
CA ALA A 151 13.05 15.47 3.21
C ALA A 151 13.26 16.05 4.61
N THR A 152 12.27 15.83 5.49
CA THR A 152 12.35 16.22 6.89
C THR A 152 12.91 15.08 7.72
N LEU A 153 13.85 15.42 8.61
CA LEU A 153 14.52 14.47 9.48
C LEU A 153 13.50 13.77 10.38
N SER A 154 13.51 12.45 10.32
CA SER A 154 12.73 11.54 11.15
C SER A 154 13.67 10.59 11.91
N GLY A 155 13.13 9.58 12.60
CA GLY A 155 13.95 8.64 13.38
C GLY A 155 14.31 9.17 14.77
N ASN A 156 15.46 8.76 15.29
CA ASN A 156 15.94 9.11 16.63
C ASN A 156 17.48 9.10 16.70
N PHE A 157 18.06 9.77 17.70
CA PHE A 157 19.48 9.65 18.04
C PHE A 157 19.66 8.61 19.13
N GLY A 158 19.05 7.45 18.89
CA GLY A 158 19.03 6.32 19.80
C GLY A 158 17.67 6.09 20.45
N VAL A 159 17.50 4.85 20.86
CA VAL A 159 16.55 4.52 21.91
C VAL A 159 17.26 4.70 23.22
N ASP A 160 16.52 5.15 24.20
CA ASP A 160 17.00 5.28 25.55
C ASP A 160 17.33 3.90 26.16
N ILE A 161 18.44 3.25 25.79
CA ILE A 161 18.89 2.03 26.48
C ILE A 161 19.43 2.36 27.88
N LEU A 162 19.42 3.63 28.28
CA LEU A 162 19.71 4.14 29.61
C LEU A 162 18.75 5.27 30.02
N GLY A 163 17.46 4.97 30.17
CA GLY A 163 16.46 5.77 30.90
C GLY A 163 16.77 7.26 31.16
N GLY A 164 16.59 8.15 30.19
CA GLY A 164 15.40 9.00 30.21
C GLY A 164 15.31 10.00 31.34
N GLY A 165 16.43 10.56 31.78
CA GLY A 165 16.43 11.73 32.63
C GLY A 165 17.75 11.92 33.34
N ASP A 166 18.03 13.16 33.74
CA ASP A 166 18.86 13.45 34.90
C ASP A 166 18.23 12.75 36.13
N CYS A 167 18.42 11.43 36.23
CA CYS A 167 17.92 10.60 37.30
C CYS A 167 18.89 10.75 38.47
N SER A 168 19.00 11.99 38.98
CA SER A 168 19.83 12.34 40.13
C SER A 168 19.47 11.57 41.42
N LYS A 169 18.42 10.71 41.40
CA LYS A 169 17.95 9.93 42.55
C LYS A 169 17.36 8.54 42.25
N ASP A 170 16.58 8.33 41.18
CA ASP A 170 15.99 7.02 40.84
C ASP A 170 15.81 6.85 39.33
N CYS A 171 16.52 5.88 38.76
CA CYS A 171 16.52 5.52 37.34
C CYS A 171 15.81 4.17 37.10
N THR A 172 15.07 3.67 38.10
CA THR A 172 14.42 2.36 38.01
C THR A 172 13.15 2.49 37.18
N HIS A 173 13.13 1.91 35.99
CA HIS A 173 11.92 1.87 35.18
C HIS A 173 10.91 0.84 35.72
N PRO A 174 9.61 1.00 35.44
CA PRO A 174 8.63 -0.04 35.71
C PRO A 174 8.96 -1.33 34.96
N THR A 175 8.52 -2.47 35.48
CA THR A 175 8.68 -3.78 34.83
C THR A 175 7.41 -4.60 34.90
N LEU A 176 7.17 -5.37 33.83
CA LEU A 176 6.12 -6.39 33.78
C LEU A 176 6.66 -7.78 34.20
N GLY A 177 7.92 -7.92 34.56
CA GLY A 177 8.52 -9.22 34.83
C GLY A 177 9.79 -9.13 35.66
N VAL A 178 10.91 -8.90 34.97
CA VAL A 178 12.25 -8.79 35.57
C VAL A 178 12.80 -7.37 35.45
N ASP A 179 13.65 -6.95 36.39
CA ASP A 179 14.41 -5.70 36.29
C ASP A 179 15.72 -5.86 35.49
N TYR A 180 16.52 -4.79 35.42
CA TYR A 180 17.81 -4.78 34.70
C TYR A 180 18.85 -5.76 35.28
N ASP A 181 18.74 -6.09 36.56
CA ASP A 181 19.58 -7.08 37.25
C ASP A 181 19.09 -8.53 36.98
N GLY A 182 17.99 -8.68 36.24
CA GLY A 182 17.35 -9.96 35.96
C GLY A 182 16.56 -10.51 37.15
N LYS A 183 16.30 -9.71 38.18
CA LYS A 183 15.48 -10.10 39.33
C LYS A 183 14.01 -10.04 38.95
N ARG A 184 13.29 -11.16 39.15
CA ARG A 184 11.84 -11.24 38.93
C ARG A 184 11.07 -10.53 40.03
N TRP A 185 10.26 -9.57 39.63
CA TRP A 185 9.33 -8.82 40.48
C TRP A 185 7.89 -9.20 40.21
N VAL A 186 7.58 -9.55 38.97
CA VAL A 186 6.23 -9.88 38.51
C VAL A 186 6.19 -11.29 37.93
N GLU A 187 5.21 -12.06 38.35
CA GLU A 187 4.81 -13.34 37.76
C GLU A 187 3.51 -13.17 36.97
N ASP A 188 3.39 -13.87 35.85
CA ASP A 188 2.25 -13.77 34.94
C ASP A 188 2.00 -12.31 34.51
N GLY A 189 3.09 -11.60 34.20
CA GLY A 189 3.06 -10.18 33.87
C GLY A 189 2.25 -9.81 32.64
N PHE A 190 2.07 -10.78 31.74
CA PHE A 190 1.19 -10.66 30.59
C PHE A 190 0.26 -11.87 30.50
N VAL A 191 -1.05 -11.63 30.45
CA VAL A 191 -2.07 -12.65 30.26
C VAL A 191 -2.94 -12.26 29.07
N TYR A 192 -3.06 -13.13 28.08
CA TYR A 192 -3.94 -12.90 26.93
C TYR A 192 -4.94 -14.03 26.78
N ASN A 193 -6.24 -13.70 26.80
CA ASN A 193 -7.34 -14.67 26.76
C ASN A 193 -7.15 -15.84 27.76
N GLY A 194 -6.69 -15.51 28.97
CA GLY A 194 -6.44 -16.47 30.05
C GLY A 194 -5.14 -17.26 29.95
N ARG A 195 -4.27 -16.99 28.95
CA ARG A 195 -2.94 -17.60 28.84
C ARG A 195 -1.89 -16.65 29.39
N ALA A 196 -1.34 -17.02 30.54
CA ALA A 196 -0.32 -16.23 31.21
C ALA A 196 1.09 -16.50 30.64
N THR A 197 1.96 -15.51 30.73
CA THR A 197 3.38 -15.60 30.41
C THR A 197 4.16 -14.67 31.32
N ASP A 198 5.26 -15.22 31.84
CA ASP A 198 6.28 -14.45 32.53
C ASP A 198 7.02 -13.56 31.54
N VAL A 199 6.94 -12.25 31.76
CA VAL A 199 7.60 -11.27 30.88
C VAL A 199 9.09 -11.26 31.18
N GLU A 200 9.88 -11.28 30.11
CA GLU A 200 11.33 -11.15 30.17
C GLU A 200 11.76 -9.70 29.90
N TYR A 201 13.01 -9.38 30.27
CA TYR A 201 13.48 -8.00 30.31
C TYR A 201 13.17 -7.24 29.02
N PHE A 202 13.59 -7.72 27.86
CA PHE A 202 13.31 -7.06 26.58
C PHE A 202 12.45 -7.94 25.66
N PHE A 203 12.84 -9.20 25.53
CA PHE A 203 12.28 -10.14 24.57
C PHE A 203 11.67 -11.32 25.31
N THR A 204 10.35 -11.46 25.21
CA THR A 204 9.60 -12.54 25.86
C THR A 204 9.28 -13.63 24.84
N PRO A 205 9.76 -14.88 25.05
CA PRO A 205 9.34 -16.06 24.29
C PRO A 205 7.84 -16.34 24.49
N TYR A 206 7.01 -15.85 23.58
CA TYR A 206 5.57 -16.00 23.56
C TYR A 206 5.14 -16.95 22.42
N PRO A 207 4.18 -17.87 22.66
CA PRO A 207 3.67 -18.73 21.60
C PRO A 207 2.74 -17.96 20.66
N LEU A 208 2.72 -18.35 19.38
CA LEU A 208 1.73 -17.84 18.43
C LEU A 208 0.32 -18.14 18.93
N LEU A 209 -0.47 -17.09 19.15
CA LEU A 209 -1.86 -17.19 19.55
C LEU A 209 -2.75 -16.76 18.39
N LYS A 210 -3.66 -17.63 17.97
CA LYS A 210 -4.65 -17.33 16.92
C LYS A 210 -5.95 -16.85 17.55
N VAL A 211 -6.47 -15.71 17.08
CA VAL A 211 -7.76 -15.13 17.47
C VAL A 211 -8.58 -14.82 16.24
N ASN A 212 -9.91 -14.72 16.36
CA ASN A 212 -10.76 -14.40 15.22
C ASN A 212 -11.21 -12.94 15.22
N VAL A 213 -11.37 -12.39 14.02
CA VAL A 213 -12.08 -11.14 13.80
C VAL A 213 -13.51 -11.24 14.37
N GLY A 214 -13.92 -10.20 15.10
CA GLY A 214 -15.25 -10.11 15.71
C GLY A 214 -15.38 -10.73 17.10
N GLU A 215 -14.36 -11.43 17.61
CA GLU A 215 -14.34 -11.97 18.98
C GLU A 215 -13.72 -10.96 19.96
N GLU A 216 -14.32 -10.86 21.15
CA GLU A 216 -13.75 -10.05 22.23
C GLU A 216 -12.53 -10.77 22.84
N ASN A 217 -11.45 -10.02 22.98
CA ASN A 217 -10.20 -10.45 23.56
C ASN A 217 -9.94 -9.66 24.85
N VAL A 218 -9.27 -10.32 25.79
CA VAL A 218 -8.91 -9.75 27.09
C VAL A 218 -7.41 -9.88 27.28
N ALA A 219 -6.74 -8.76 27.49
CA ALA A 219 -5.33 -8.68 27.82
C ALA A 219 -5.19 -8.08 29.22
N THR A 220 -4.50 -8.78 30.12
CA THR A 220 -4.21 -8.30 31.47
C THR A 220 -2.71 -8.19 31.65
N PHE A 221 -2.29 -7.06 32.22
CA PHE A 221 -0.89 -6.74 32.49
C PHE A 221 -0.71 -6.45 33.96
N LYS A 222 0.37 -6.95 34.56
CA LYS A 222 0.80 -6.56 35.91
C LYS A 222 2.09 -5.76 35.78
N ILE A 223 2.12 -4.58 36.39
CA ILE A 223 3.22 -3.64 36.24
C ILE A 223 3.72 -3.26 37.63
N TYR A 224 4.97 -3.62 37.92
CA TYR A 224 5.66 -3.23 39.14
C TYR A 224 6.42 -1.92 38.92
N GLU A 225 6.38 -1.05 39.92
CA GLU A 225 7.21 0.14 40.02
C GLU A 225 7.68 0.28 41.48
N ASN A 226 8.93 0.68 41.68
CA ASN A 226 9.63 0.62 42.97
C ASN A 226 9.19 1.68 44.01
N GLN A 227 8.57 2.78 43.58
CA GLN A 227 7.89 3.80 44.39
C GLN A 227 6.37 3.55 44.53
N GLY A 228 5.84 2.54 43.86
CA GLY A 228 4.47 2.04 43.95
C GLY A 228 3.63 2.23 42.68
N PRO A 229 2.50 1.51 42.57
CA PRO A 229 1.69 1.46 41.34
C PRO A 229 1.07 2.81 40.93
N TRP A 230 0.91 3.74 41.86
CA TRP A 230 0.46 5.11 41.58
C TRP A 230 1.49 5.94 40.80
N ASN A 231 2.76 5.52 40.77
CA ASN A 231 3.82 6.22 40.07
C ASN A 231 3.81 5.94 38.56
N ILE A 232 3.09 4.90 38.11
CA ILE A 232 2.98 4.58 36.68
C ILE A 232 2.05 5.62 36.03
N LYS A 233 2.55 6.28 34.98
CA LYS A 233 1.82 7.35 34.27
C LYS A 233 1.36 6.97 32.88
N HIS A 234 1.92 5.91 32.32
CA HIS A 234 1.61 5.51 30.97
C HIS A 234 1.79 4.02 30.76
N PHE A 235 0.89 3.48 29.96
CA PHE A 235 0.94 2.13 29.45
C PHE A 235 0.42 2.10 28.02
N GLU A 236 1.18 1.53 27.11
CA GLU A 236 0.80 1.35 25.71
C GLU A 236 0.88 -0.13 25.34
N PHE A 237 -0.13 -0.61 24.63
CA PHE A 237 -0.17 -1.95 24.04
C PHE A 237 -0.35 -1.86 22.52
N GLY A 238 0.67 -2.28 21.79
CA GLY A 238 0.75 -2.19 20.33
C GLY A 238 0.63 -3.56 19.66
N PHE A 239 -0.03 -3.58 18.50
CA PHE A 239 -0.25 -4.78 17.69
C PHE A 239 0.38 -4.65 16.31
N GLY A 240 0.61 -5.78 15.64
CA GLY A 240 0.96 -5.78 14.22
C GLY A 240 2.38 -5.33 13.91
N LEU A 241 3.32 -5.52 14.84
CA LEU A 241 4.72 -5.15 14.62
C LEU A 241 5.44 -6.17 13.73
N GLY A 242 6.20 -5.66 12.77
CA GLY A 242 7.14 -6.43 11.97
C GLY A 242 8.42 -6.79 12.74
N LYS A 243 9.25 -7.67 12.16
CA LYS A 243 10.53 -8.02 12.74
C LYS A 243 11.47 -6.80 12.73
N GLY A 244 11.93 -6.39 13.90
CA GLY A 244 12.84 -5.23 14.06
C GLY A 244 12.13 -3.88 14.12
N GLU A 245 10.80 -3.87 14.10
CA GLU A 245 10.02 -2.66 14.34
C GLU A 245 9.89 -2.35 15.83
N TYR A 246 9.76 -1.06 16.15
CA TYR A 246 9.59 -0.55 17.51
C TYR A 246 8.14 -0.16 17.77
N MET A 247 7.78 0.08 19.04
CA MET A 247 6.42 0.47 19.44
C MET A 247 5.85 1.64 18.62
N ILE A 248 6.69 2.61 18.24
CA ILE A 248 6.27 3.75 17.41
C ILE A 248 5.68 3.33 16.06
N SER A 249 6.18 2.24 15.47
CA SER A 249 5.78 1.72 14.15
C SER A 249 4.42 1.01 14.14
N SER A 250 3.87 0.65 15.30
CA SER A 250 2.59 -0.05 15.34
C SER A 250 1.45 0.86 14.81
N ASN A 251 0.63 0.33 13.91
CA ASN A 251 -0.54 1.05 13.39
C ASN A 251 -1.84 0.75 14.15
N ALA A 252 -1.74 0.03 15.27
CA ALA A 252 -2.89 -0.33 16.10
C ALA A 252 -2.44 -0.38 17.56
N LYS A 253 -2.77 0.65 18.33
CA LYS A 253 -2.30 0.81 19.71
C LYS A 253 -3.40 1.26 20.65
N ILE A 254 -3.36 0.74 21.87
CA ILE A 254 -4.21 1.14 22.98
C ILE A 254 -3.32 1.78 24.02
N ILE A 255 -3.57 3.05 24.31
CA ILE A 255 -2.74 3.88 25.17
C ILE A 255 -3.57 4.30 26.37
N TRP A 256 -3.03 4.03 27.56
CA TRP A 256 -3.52 4.52 28.82
C TRP A 256 -2.52 5.53 29.37
N ASP A 257 -3.02 6.70 29.73
CA ASP A 257 -2.25 7.74 30.40
C ASP A 257 -2.95 8.13 31.70
N LYS A 258 -2.16 8.51 32.69
CA LYS A 258 -2.62 9.08 33.96
C LYS A 258 -1.90 10.39 34.21
N ASP A 259 -2.66 11.47 34.34
CA ASP A 259 -2.08 12.77 34.63
C ASP A 259 -1.68 12.92 36.12
N TRP A 260 -1.11 14.08 36.44
CA TRP A 260 -0.66 14.43 37.80
C TRP A 260 -1.80 14.59 38.81
N GLU A 261 -3.03 14.81 38.33
CA GLU A 261 -4.23 14.88 39.16
C GLU A 261 -4.86 13.49 39.37
N GLY A 262 -4.27 12.45 38.74
CA GLY A 262 -4.73 11.08 38.79
C GLY A 262 -5.88 10.78 37.83
N LYS A 263 -6.18 11.68 36.90
CA LYS A 263 -7.19 11.46 35.88
C LYS A 263 -6.62 10.56 34.78
N GLU A 264 -7.35 9.49 34.51
CA GLU A 264 -6.98 8.49 33.52
C GLU A 264 -7.62 8.79 32.17
N THR A 265 -6.87 8.57 31.10
CA THR A 265 -7.32 8.72 29.71
C THR A 265 -6.97 7.49 28.90
N LEU A 266 -7.93 7.04 28.09
CA LEU A 266 -7.78 5.95 27.14
C LEU A 266 -7.78 6.53 25.73
N THR A 267 -6.69 6.33 25.00
CA THR A 267 -6.51 6.73 23.60
C THR A 267 -6.31 5.50 22.74
N VAL A 268 -6.99 5.43 21.58
CA VAL A 268 -6.81 4.36 20.59
C VAL A 268 -6.21 4.99 19.34
N TYR A 269 -5.01 4.57 18.98
CA TYR A 269 -4.37 4.92 17.72
C TYR A 269 -4.57 3.79 16.72
N ASP A 270 -5.46 3.99 15.77
CA ASP A 270 -5.87 2.97 14.81
C ASP A 270 -6.34 3.60 13.49
N PRO A 271 -5.42 4.12 12.66
CA PRO A 271 -5.74 4.70 11.36
C PRO A 271 -6.45 3.72 10.41
N GLU A 272 -6.26 2.42 10.60
CA GLU A 272 -6.83 1.38 9.75
C GLU A 272 -8.19 0.85 10.24
N ASN A 273 -8.67 1.31 11.39
CA ASN A 273 -9.90 0.88 12.06
C ASN A 273 -9.92 -0.64 12.34
N VAL A 274 -8.78 -1.22 12.72
CA VAL A 274 -8.65 -2.65 13.04
C VAL A 274 -9.14 -3.02 14.44
N LEU A 275 -9.35 -2.07 15.34
CA LEU A 275 -9.81 -2.24 16.72
C LEU A 275 -11.23 -1.70 16.91
N GLN A 276 -12.00 -2.34 17.77
CA GLN A 276 -13.30 -1.84 18.24
C GLN A 276 -13.61 -2.31 19.66
N ASN A 277 -14.64 -1.72 20.26
CA ASN A 277 -15.12 -2.04 21.61
C ASN A 277 -14.01 -1.98 22.66
N VAL A 278 -13.04 -1.08 22.46
CA VAL A 278 -11.89 -0.92 23.35
C VAL A 278 -12.36 -0.32 24.66
N ARG A 279 -12.08 -1.00 25.76
CA ARG A 279 -12.26 -0.50 27.13
C ARG A 279 -11.11 -0.99 28.00
N LEU A 280 -10.89 -0.28 29.10
CA LEU A 280 -9.77 -0.53 29.98
C LEU A 280 -10.24 -0.35 31.43
N ASP A 281 -9.84 -1.30 32.28
CA ASP A 281 -9.99 -1.25 33.73
C ASP A 281 -8.60 -1.26 34.38
N THR A 282 -8.41 -0.44 35.40
CA THR A 282 -7.20 -0.43 36.24
C THR A 282 -7.54 -0.89 37.66
N ASP A 283 -6.64 -1.66 38.26
CA ASP A 283 -6.72 -2.07 39.67
C ASP A 283 -5.32 -2.14 40.27
N VAL A 284 -5.23 -2.36 41.58
CA VAL A 284 -3.97 -2.61 42.28
C VAL A 284 -4.01 -4.01 42.88
N GLY A 285 -2.93 -4.77 42.71
CA GLY A 285 -2.84 -6.11 43.27
C GLY A 285 -1.43 -6.65 43.36
N GLN A 286 -1.32 -7.94 43.66
CA GLN A 286 -0.05 -8.60 43.90
C GLN A 286 0.75 -8.79 42.60
N CYS A 287 2.04 -8.48 42.66
CA CYS A 287 2.96 -8.72 41.55
C CYS A 287 3.35 -10.20 41.42
N ASN A 288 3.45 -10.90 42.55
CA ASN A 288 3.90 -12.28 42.66
C ASN A 288 3.17 -12.91 43.86
N GLU A 289 2.76 -14.17 43.77
CA GLU A 289 2.04 -14.87 44.85
C GLU A 289 2.84 -14.94 46.17
N ALA A 290 4.18 -14.87 46.08
CA ALA A 290 5.09 -14.86 47.23
C ALA A 290 5.22 -13.47 47.89
N LEU A 291 4.78 -12.39 47.23
CA LEU A 291 4.77 -11.04 47.79
C LEU A 291 3.41 -10.77 48.44
N THR A 292 3.43 -10.28 49.68
CA THR A 292 2.20 -10.02 50.45
C THR A 292 1.55 -8.68 50.14
N ASP A 293 2.24 -7.80 49.40
CA ASP A 293 1.85 -6.41 49.24
C ASP A 293 1.31 -6.16 47.82
N ASP A 294 0.19 -5.43 47.74
CA ASP A 294 -0.44 -5.02 46.48
C ASP A 294 0.37 -3.88 45.83
N ASN A 295 1.49 -4.25 45.19
CA ASN A 295 2.48 -3.33 44.66
C ASN A 295 2.48 -3.25 43.12
N CYS A 296 1.54 -3.90 42.44
CA CYS A 296 1.42 -3.86 40.99
C CYS A 296 0.16 -3.12 40.55
N LEU A 297 0.31 -2.29 39.51
CA LEU A 297 -0.81 -1.81 38.74
C LEU A 297 -1.26 -2.96 37.82
N ILE A 298 -2.53 -3.31 37.89
CA ILE A 298 -3.17 -4.27 37.02
C ILE A 298 -3.92 -3.50 35.95
N VAL A 299 -3.53 -3.66 34.70
CA VAL A 299 -4.22 -3.06 33.56
C VAL A 299 -4.93 -4.16 32.78
N THR A 300 -6.26 -4.08 32.70
CA THR A 300 -7.07 -5.04 31.92
C THR A 300 -7.69 -4.33 30.73
N ILE A 301 -7.29 -4.74 29.53
CA ILE A 301 -7.78 -4.22 28.26
C ILE A 301 -8.73 -5.25 27.65
N TYR A 302 -9.88 -4.77 27.23
CA TYR A 302 -10.81 -5.53 26.41
C TYR A 302 -10.86 -4.87 25.04
N HIS A 303 -10.78 -5.68 23.99
CA HIS A 303 -10.83 -5.17 22.62
C HIS A 303 -11.35 -6.25 21.67
N THR A 304 -11.80 -5.85 20.50
CA THR A 304 -12.21 -6.76 19.42
C THR A 304 -11.50 -6.34 18.15
N PHE A 305 -10.95 -7.31 17.41
CA PHE A 305 -10.39 -7.03 16.09
C PHE A 305 -11.50 -6.95 15.04
N ARG A 306 -11.43 -5.95 14.17
CA ARG A 306 -12.29 -5.79 12.98
C ARG A 306 -11.64 -6.32 11.71
N ALA A 307 -10.33 -6.45 11.67
CA ALA A 307 -9.60 -6.92 10.50
C ALA A 307 -8.32 -7.64 10.91
N PRO A 308 -7.79 -8.52 10.05
CA PRO A 308 -6.46 -9.11 10.26
C PRO A 308 -5.36 -8.05 10.12
N LEU A 309 -4.22 -8.30 10.78
CA LEU A 309 -3.00 -7.50 10.65
C LEU A 309 -1.94 -8.26 9.85
N ASP A 310 -1.02 -7.50 9.23
CA ASP A 310 0.04 -8.05 8.38
C ASP A 310 1.13 -8.78 9.18
N PHE A 311 1.34 -8.35 10.42
CA PHE A 311 2.27 -8.99 11.34
C PHE A 311 1.58 -9.34 12.64
N ASN A 312 2.24 -10.20 13.40
CA ASN A 312 1.72 -10.84 14.60
C ASN A 312 2.45 -10.43 15.87
N ILE A 313 3.59 -9.72 15.81
CA ILE A 313 4.31 -9.31 17.02
C ILE A 313 3.47 -8.24 17.74
N VAL A 314 3.41 -8.37 19.06
CA VAL A 314 2.83 -7.36 19.94
C VAL A 314 3.91 -6.84 20.87
N GLY A 315 3.71 -5.63 21.38
CA GLY A 315 4.65 -5.00 22.29
C GLY A 315 3.94 -4.12 23.30
N THR A 316 4.64 -3.86 24.40
CA THR A 316 4.19 -2.93 25.44
C THR A 316 5.22 -1.86 25.68
N GLN A 317 4.77 -0.65 26.03
CA GLN A 317 5.62 0.42 26.56
C GLN A 317 5.02 0.95 27.85
N VAL A 318 5.86 1.19 28.85
CA VAL A 318 5.45 1.72 30.15
C VAL A 318 6.41 2.82 30.58
N TRP A 319 5.90 3.87 31.23
CA TRP A 319 6.76 4.82 31.93
C TRP A 319 6.14 5.35 33.23
N ASP A 320 7.02 5.69 34.16
CA ASP A 320 6.67 6.22 35.48
C ASP A 320 6.57 7.75 35.50
N GLU A 321 6.33 8.34 36.67
CA GLU A 321 6.21 9.78 36.86
C GLU A 321 7.46 10.57 36.46
N ARG A 322 8.62 9.91 36.47
CA ARG A 322 9.92 10.50 36.10
C ARG A 322 10.30 10.22 34.65
N LYS A 323 9.43 9.55 33.89
CA LYS A 323 9.67 9.11 32.51
C LYS A 323 10.77 8.05 32.40
N ASN A 324 11.07 7.33 33.47
CA ASN A 324 11.80 6.08 33.36
C ASN A 324 10.91 5.12 32.57
N SER A 325 11.37 4.74 31.38
CA SER A 325 10.56 4.02 30.41
C SER A 325 11.13 2.65 30.09
N TRP A 326 10.26 1.74 29.72
CA TRP A 326 10.65 0.41 29.31
C TRP A 326 9.72 -0.17 28.25
N GLN A 327 10.27 -1.01 27.37
CA GLN A 327 9.53 -1.69 26.32
C GLN A 327 9.74 -3.21 26.38
N ASN A 328 8.68 -3.97 26.13
CA ASN A 328 8.74 -5.43 26.03
C ASN A 328 8.11 -5.88 24.70
N PHE A 329 8.72 -6.88 24.07
CA PHE A 329 8.20 -7.50 22.84
C PHE A 329 7.89 -8.97 23.06
N TYR A 330 6.78 -9.43 22.47
CA TYR A 330 6.28 -10.80 22.61
C TYR A 330 6.34 -11.49 21.25
N ASN A 331 7.33 -12.35 21.06
CA ASN A 331 7.60 -12.97 19.76
C ASN A 331 6.52 -13.98 19.38
N HIS A 332 6.33 -14.22 18.08
CA HIS A 332 5.14 -14.87 17.50
C HIS A 332 3.80 -14.18 17.81
N GLY A 333 3.63 -13.53 18.96
CA GLY A 333 2.49 -12.70 19.34
C GLY A 333 1.12 -13.27 18.97
N ILE A 334 0.30 -12.46 18.32
CA ILE A 334 -1.11 -12.73 18.07
C ILE A 334 -1.40 -12.63 16.57
N GLU A 335 -1.82 -13.76 15.97
CA GLU A 335 -2.31 -13.84 14.60
C GLU A 335 -3.84 -13.70 14.60
N ILE A 336 -4.34 -12.78 13.77
CA ILE A 336 -5.77 -12.47 13.69
C ILE A 336 -6.32 -13.09 12.41
N GLU A 337 -7.22 -14.05 12.54
CA GLU A 337 -7.81 -14.78 11.44
C GLU A 337 -9.24 -14.30 11.15
N GLY A 338 -9.65 -14.40 9.89
CA GLY A 338 -11.01 -14.08 9.45
C GLY A 338 -11.08 -12.91 8.48
N LYS A 339 -12.28 -12.69 7.94
CA LYS A 339 -12.53 -11.61 6.98
C LYS A 339 -12.65 -10.28 7.71
N SER A 340 -12.09 -9.23 7.12
CA SER A 340 -12.28 -7.86 7.60
C SER A 340 -13.77 -7.48 7.63
N LEU A 341 -14.19 -6.90 8.75
CA LEU A 341 -15.48 -6.26 8.98
C LEU A 341 -15.45 -4.77 8.66
N ASN A 342 -14.31 -4.23 8.20
CA ASN A 342 -14.22 -2.85 7.74
C ASN A 342 -14.92 -2.72 6.40
N PRO A 343 -15.55 -1.55 6.13
CA PRO A 343 -16.02 -1.25 4.79
C PRO A 343 -14.87 -1.44 3.80
N LEU A 344 -15.14 -2.10 2.68
CA LEU A 344 -14.13 -2.30 1.65
C LEU A 344 -13.58 -0.94 1.21
N LYS A 345 -12.24 -0.80 1.22
CA LYS A 345 -11.57 0.43 0.82
C LYS A 345 -11.93 0.72 -0.65
N LYS A 346 -12.27 1.97 -0.95
CA LYS A 346 -12.54 2.41 -2.32
C LYS A 346 -11.40 3.26 -2.83
N VAL A 347 -10.94 2.99 -4.04
CA VAL A 347 -9.92 3.77 -4.73
C VAL A 347 -10.45 4.20 -6.09
N GLN A 348 -9.83 5.20 -6.70
CA GLN A 348 -10.16 5.61 -8.06
C GLN A 348 -9.03 5.20 -9.00
N ALA A 349 -9.38 4.66 -10.16
CA ALA A 349 -8.41 4.40 -11.22
C ALA A 349 -8.99 4.77 -12.58
N MET A 350 -8.11 5.09 -13.52
CA MET A 350 -8.47 5.42 -14.89
C MET A 350 -8.21 4.21 -15.78
N ASP A 351 -9.16 3.85 -16.65
CA ASP A 351 -8.92 2.82 -17.68
C ASP A 351 -8.08 3.36 -18.84
N ASN A 352 -7.70 2.46 -19.75
CA ASN A 352 -6.93 2.78 -20.96
C ASN A 352 -7.68 3.70 -21.94
N GLN A 353 -8.97 3.96 -21.70
CA GLN A 353 -9.82 4.84 -22.48
C GLN A 353 -10.02 6.21 -21.80
N GLY A 354 -9.44 6.43 -20.61
CA GLY A 354 -9.51 7.68 -19.87
C GLY A 354 -10.71 7.80 -18.93
N TYR A 355 -11.50 6.73 -18.75
CA TYR A 355 -12.64 6.76 -17.83
C TYR A 355 -12.20 6.46 -16.40
N LEU A 356 -12.69 7.28 -15.47
CA LEU A 356 -12.48 7.13 -14.04
C LEU A 356 -13.48 6.12 -13.46
N HIS A 357 -12.98 5.11 -12.77
CA HIS A 357 -13.76 4.07 -12.11
C HIS A 357 -13.55 4.12 -10.59
N THR A 358 -14.63 3.94 -9.83
CA THR A 358 -14.53 3.65 -8.39
C THR A 358 -14.30 2.16 -8.22
N LEU A 359 -13.12 1.80 -7.73
CA LEU A 359 -12.73 0.43 -7.49
C LEU A 359 -12.90 0.08 -6.02
N THR A 360 -13.53 -1.04 -5.73
CA THR A 360 -13.70 -1.58 -4.38
C THR A 360 -12.64 -2.66 -4.15
N ILE A 361 -11.71 -2.40 -3.24
CA ILE A 361 -10.64 -3.32 -2.86
C ILE A 361 -11.22 -4.45 -2.03
N TYR A 362 -11.05 -5.69 -2.49
CA TYR A 362 -11.43 -6.89 -1.74
C TYR A 362 -10.23 -7.80 -1.43
N ASP A 363 -9.07 -7.56 -2.05
CA ASP A 363 -7.79 -8.22 -1.77
C ASP A 363 -6.63 -7.21 -2.01
N LYS A 364 -5.44 -7.46 -1.45
CA LYS A 364 -4.25 -6.61 -1.61
C LYS A 364 -3.89 -6.37 -3.08
N THR A 365 -4.21 -7.32 -3.95
CA THR A 365 -3.85 -7.27 -5.37
C THR A 365 -5.04 -7.19 -6.32
N HIS A 366 -6.29 -7.28 -5.82
CA HIS A 366 -7.49 -7.32 -6.66
C HIS A 366 -8.60 -6.39 -6.15
N VAL A 367 -9.27 -5.75 -7.12
CA VAL A 367 -10.42 -4.86 -6.89
C VAL A 367 -11.54 -5.15 -7.90
N ILE A 368 -12.73 -4.66 -7.61
CA ILE A 368 -13.90 -4.74 -8.49
C ILE A 368 -14.49 -3.34 -8.72
N ASP A 369 -14.84 -3.01 -9.97
CA ASP A 369 -15.50 -1.74 -10.28
C ASP A 369 -17.04 -1.81 -10.09
N GLU A 370 -17.71 -0.67 -10.25
CA GLU A 370 -19.17 -0.53 -10.12
C GLU A 370 -19.96 -1.41 -11.12
N MET A 371 -19.32 -1.86 -12.20
CA MET A 371 -19.92 -2.70 -13.24
C MET A 371 -19.61 -4.19 -13.04
N GLY A 372 -18.87 -4.54 -11.99
CA GLY A 372 -18.49 -5.91 -11.68
C GLY A 372 -17.25 -6.41 -12.42
N ASN A 373 -16.51 -5.55 -13.13
CA ASN A 373 -15.26 -5.98 -13.76
C ASN A 373 -14.15 -6.04 -12.70
N THR A 374 -13.28 -7.04 -12.81
CA THR A 374 -12.12 -7.19 -11.94
C THR A 374 -10.92 -6.41 -12.46
N TRP A 375 -10.07 -5.97 -11.54
CA TRP A 375 -8.80 -5.32 -11.85
C TRP A 375 -7.72 -5.88 -10.92
N HIS A 376 -6.48 -5.91 -11.40
CA HIS A 376 -5.31 -6.29 -10.60
C HIS A 376 -4.31 -5.13 -10.48
N LEU A 377 -3.59 -5.09 -9.35
CA LEU A 377 -2.53 -4.12 -9.12
C LEU A 377 -1.25 -4.57 -9.83
N LYS A 378 -0.68 -3.73 -10.69
CA LYS A 378 0.59 -3.97 -11.36
C LYS A 378 1.39 -2.66 -11.44
N ASP A 379 2.63 -2.69 -10.96
CA ASP A 379 3.55 -1.55 -10.98
C ASP A 379 2.94 -0.28 -10.35
N GLY A 380 2.13 -0.46 -9.29
CA GLY A 380 1.43 0.64 -8.59
C GLY A 380 0.13 1.12 -9.26
N PHE A 381 -0.22 0.59 -10.44
CA PHE A 381 -1.42 0.96 -11.18
C PHE A 381 -2.45 -0.17 -11.18
N TRP A 382 -3.73 0.18 -11.04
CA TRP A 382 -4.82 -0.77 -11.21
C TRP A 382 -5.08 -1.00 -12.69
N ILE A 383 -4.92 -2.23 -13.16
CA ILE A 383 -5.14 -2.63 -14.54
C ILE A 383 -6.39 -3.50 -14.61
N LYS A 384 -7.35 -3.09 -15.44
CA LYS A 384 -8.59 -3.83 -15.68
C LYS A 384 -8.25 -5.20 -16.25
N ASP A 385 -8.75 -6.26 -15.62
CA ASP A 385 -8.59 -7.61 -16.15
C ASP A 385 -9.29 -7.70 -17.48
N TYR A 386 -8.53 -8.04 -18.51
CA TYR A 386 -9.12 -8.39 -19.79
C TYR A 386 -9.77 -9.76 -19.66
N GLU A 387 -11.09 -9.81 -19.50
CA GLU A 387 -11.84 -11.01 -19.87
C GLU A 387 -11.84 -11.07 -21.40
N PRO A 388 -11.07 -11.97 -22.05
CA PRO A 388 -11.24 -12.19 -23.47
C PRO A 388 -12.70 -12.54 -23.69
N ALA A 389 -13.37 -11.77 -24.54
CA ALA A 389 -14.70 -12.12 -25.02
C ALA A 389 -14.64 -13.60 -25.37
N LYS A 390 -15.35 -14.44 -24.59
CA LYS A 390 -15.40 -15.89 -24.85
C LYS A 390 -15.65 -16.00 -26.33
N LYS A 391 -14.67 -16.51 -27.08
CA LYS A 391 -14.94 -16.90 -28.46
C LYS A 391 -16.18 -17.77 -28.32
N ILE A 392 -17.26 -17.38 -28.97
CA ILE A 392 -18.35 -18.28 -29.23
C ILE A 392 -17.68 -19.38 -30.05
N ILE A 393 -17.19 -20.41 -29.37
CA ILE A 393 -16.93 -21.69 -29.98
C ILE A 393 -18.32 -22.07 -30.41
N ASP A 394 -18.54 -22.00 -31.73
CA ASP A 394 -19.75 -22.45 -32.39
C ASP A 394 -19.84 -23.93 -32.02
N ASP A 395 -20.50 -24.20 -30.88
CA ASP A 395 -20.65 -25.54 -30.32
C ASP A 395 -21.16 -26.38 -31.46
N ILE A 396 -20.42 -27.45 -31.72
CA ILE A 396 -20.68 -28.55 -32.64
C ILE A 396 -22.10 -28.39 -33.20
N SER A 397 -22.21 -27.89 -34.45
CA SER A 397 -23.52 -27.79 -35.11
C SER A 397 -24.26 -29.11 -34.87
N SER A 398 -25.58 -29.10 -34.73
CA SER A 398 -26.44 -30.23 -34.29
C SER A 398 -26.24 -31.60 -34.98
N HIS A 399 -25.32 -31.66 -35.94
CA HIS A 399 -24.92 -32.74 -36.81
C HIS A 399 -23.48 -33.26 -36.53
N GLY A 400 -22.81 -32.78 -35.48
CA GLY A 400 -21.50 -33.30 -35.05
C GLY A 400 -20.26 -32.63 -35.66
N TYR A 401 -20.42 -31.58 -36.47
CA TYR A 401 -19.32 -30.96 -37.22
C TYR A 401 -19.25 -29.45 -36.98
N ASP A 402 -18.14 -28.96 -36.44
CA ASP A 402 -17.79 -27.53 -36.46
C ASP A 402 -17.08 -27.16 -37.77
N ARG A 403 -16.80 -25.87 -37.98
CA ARG A 403 -16.15 -25.36 -39.22
C ARG A 403 -14.68 -25.78 -39.37
N ASN A 404 -14.06 -26.26 -38.29
CA ASN A 404 -12.68 -26.72 -38.26
C ASN A 404 -12.59 -28.24 -38.38
N HIS A 405 -13.72 -28.96 -38.37
CA HIS A 405 -13.77 -30.40 -38.47
C HIS A 405 -13.32 -30.86 -39.85
N ALA A 406 -12.47 -31.89 -39.90
CA ALA A 406 -11.89 -32.41 -41.16
C ALA A 406 -12.96 -32.82 -42.20
N PHE A 407 -14.16 -33.18 -41.74
CA PHE A 407 -15.29 -33.58 -42.57
C PHE A 407 -16.33 -32.48 -42.82
N PHE A 408 -16.08 -31.23 -42.39
CA PHE A 408 -16.99 -30.11 -42.60
C PHE A 408 -17.27 -29.83 -44.08
N SER A 409 -16.28 -30.02 -44.95
CA SER A 409 -16.46 -29.88 -46.41
C SER A 409 -17.44 -30.91 -46.96
N ILE A 410 -17.38 -32.16 -46.48
CA ILE A 410 -18.29 -33.25 -46.86
C ILE A 410 -19.70 -32.95 -46.36
N TYR A 411 -19.83 -32.52 -45.10
CA TYR A 411 -21.12 -32.10 -44.53
C TYR A 411 -21.75 -30.95 -45.34
N LYS A 412 -20.98 -29.91 -45.68
CA LYS A 412 -21.44 -28.78 -46.50
C LYS A 412 -21.95 -29.25 -47.87
N SER A 413 -21.22 -30.14 -48.53
CA SER A 413 -21.66 -30.73 -49.80
C SER A 413 -22.93 -31.56 -49.64
N GLY A 414 -23.07 -32.31 -48.54
CA GLY A 414 -24.29 -33.05 -48.22
C GLY A 414 -25.51 -32.14 -48.05
N GLN A 415 -25.36 -31.03 -47.32
CA GLN A 415 -26.44 -30.05 -47.15
C GLN A 415 -26.85 -29.38 -48.46
N ALA A 416 -25.89 -29.10 -49.34
CA ALA A 416 -26.20 -28.57 -50.67
C ALA A 416 -27.05 -29.56 -51.50
N MET A 417 -26.70 -30.85 -51.48
CA MET A 417 -27.49 -31.88 -52.18
C MET A 417 -28.89 -32.06 -51.59
N ILE A 418 -29.03 -32.03 -50.26
CA ILE A 418 -30.34 -32.09 -49.61
C ILE A 418 -31.18 -30.87 -49.99
N ALA A 419 -30.57 -29.68 -50.04
CA ALA A 419 -31.27 -28.46 -50.45
C ALA A 419 -31.69 -28.51 -51.93
N GLU A 420 -30.85 -29.06 -52.81
CA GLU A 420 -31.20 -29.29 -54.23
C GLU A 420 -32.36 -30.28 -54.37
N ASP A 421 -32.30 -31.44 -53.70
CA ASP A 421 -33.40 -32.42 -53.73
C ASP A 421 -34.70 -31.85 -53.15
N THR A 422 -34.59 -31.11 -52.04
CA THR A 422 -35.75 -30.43 -51.43
C THR A 422 -36.32 -29.37 -52.37
N LEU A 423 -35.47 -28.61 -53.06
CA LEU A 423 -35.89 -27.62 -54.05
C LEU A 423 -36.57 -28.30 -55.24
N ASP A 424 -36.05 -29.41 -55.74
CA ASP A 424 -36.67 -30.20 -56.81
C ASP A 424 -38.03 -30.76 -56.39
N GLN A 425 -38.15 -31.25 -55.15
CA GLN A 425 -39.41 -31.71 -54.57
C GLN A 425 -40.43 -30.56 -54.43
N ILE A 426 -39.99 -29.35 -54.05
CA ILE A 426 -40.85 -28.17 -53.97
C ILE A 426 -41.29 -27.72 -55.37
N LEU A 427 -40.38 -27.77 -56.34
CA LEU A 427 -40.66 -27.31 -57.70
C LEU A 427 -41.55 -28.29 -58.48
N LEU A 428 -41.63 -29.57 -58.11
CA LEU A 428 -42.51 -30.59 -58.75
C LEU A 428 -42.43 -30.57 -60.30
N GLY A 429 -41.25 -30.34 -60.86
CA GLY A 429 -41.03 -30.24 -62.31
C GLY A 429 -41.43 -28.90 -62.95
N GLN A 430 -41.78 -27.89 -62.16
CA GLN A 430 -41.93 -26.50 -62.63
C GLN A 430 -40.55 -25.85 -62.76
N THR A 431 -40.21 -25.39 -63.96
CA THR A 431 -39.01 -24.59 -64.18
C THR A 431 -39.18 -23.19 -63.62
N LEU A 432 -38.25 -22.75 -62.77
CA LEU A 432 -38.13 -21.34 -62.37
C LEU A 432 -37.98 -20.48 -63.64
N GLN A 433 -38.99 -19.66 -63.95
CA GLN A 433 -38.92 -18.74 -65.08
C GLN A 433 -37.75 -17.78 -64.88
N LYS A 434 -36.81 -17.84 -65.82
CA LYS A 434 -35.58 -17.03 -65.84
C LYS A 434 -35.85 -15.68 -66.51
N ASP A 435 -36.84 -14.95 -66.01
CA ASP A 435 -37.12 -13.58 -66.46
C ASP A 435 -36.62 -12.58 -65.41
N ASN A 436 -35.32 -12.29 -65.44
CA ASN A 436 -34.84 -10.91 -65.31
C ASN A 436 -33.36 -10.79 -65.73
N PRO A 437 -32.95 -9.61 -66.22
CA PRO A 437 -31.83 -9.41 -67.11
C PRO A 437 -30.51 -9.29 -66.35
N GLY A 438 -29.42 -9.62 -67.03
CA GLY A 438 -28.08 -9.15 -66.69
C GLY A 438 -27.56 -9.64 -65.35
N PHE A 439 -26.81 -10.75 -65.37
CA PHE A 439 -25.74 -10.95 -64.40
C PHE A 439 -24.64 -9.90 -64.65
N GLU A 440 -24.89 -8.66 -64.27
CA GLU A 440 -23.80 -7.80 -63.83
C GLU A 440 -23.36 -8.31 -62.45
N THR A 441 -22.06 -8.44 -62.30
CA THR A 441 -21.35 -8.77 -61.07
C THR A 441 -22.00 -8.11 -59.85
N ILE A 442 -22.68 -8.90 -59.03
CA ILE A 442 -23.12 -8.47 -57.71
C ILE A 442 -21.85 -8.30 -56.88
N GLN A 443 -21.33 -7.08 -56.84
CA GLN A 443 -20.54 -6.66 -55.70
C GLN A 443 -21.44 -6.77 -54.49
N TYR A 444 -21.09 -7.63 -53.55
CA TYR A 444 -21.68 -7.60 -52.23
C TYR A 444 -21.39 -6.22 -51.65
N ASN A 445 -22.39 -5.34 -51.62
CA ASN A 445 -22.37 -4.21 -50.71
C ASN A 445 -22.33 -4.82 -49.31
N ILE A 446 -21.12 -4.89 -48.75
CA ILE A 446 -20.94 -5.01 -47.32
C ILE A 446 -21.55 -3.74 -46.76
N VAL A 447 -22.83 -3.81 -46.38
CA VAL A 447 -23.45 -2.75 -45.59
C VAL A 447 -22.77 -2.83 -44.23
N ASP A 448 -21.78 -1.96 -44.05
CA ASP A 448 -21.28 -1.67 -42.73
C ASP A 448 -22.45 -1.15 -41.90
N ARG A 449 -22.88 -1.97 -40.93
CA ARG A 449 -24.03 -1.69 -40.06
C ARG A 449 -23.85 -0.38 -39.27
N SER A 450 -22.64 0.19 -39.26
CA SER A 450 -22.33 1.49 -38.66
C SER A 450 -22.87 2.69 -39.44
N ASN A 451 -23.18 2.57 -40.73
CA ASN A 451 -23.48 3.72 -41.61
C ASN A 451 -24.95 3.83 -42.09
N ASP A 452 -25.79 2.82 -41.84
CA ASP A 452 -27.22 2.84 -42.20
C ASP A 452 -28.07 3.28 -40.99
N ILE A 453 -28.30 4.59 -40.90
CA ILE A 453 -29.08 5.25 -39.84
C ILE A 453 -30.53 4.70 -39.78
N GLU A 454 -31.11 4.32 -40.91
CA GLU A 454 -32.47 3.77 -40.99
C GLU A 454 -32.53 2.36 -40.37
N LEU A 455 -31.53 1.53 -40.69
CA LEU A 455 -31.40 0.21 -40.09
C LEU A 455 -31.10 0.29 -38.58
N GLN A 456 -30.25 1.22 -38.15
CA GLN A 456 -29.99 1.46 -36.72
C GLN A 456 -31.25 1.89 -35.97
N LYS A 457 -32.06 2.79 -36.55
CA LYS A 457 -33.36 3.17 -35.98
C LYS A 457 -34.29 1.98 -35.84
N ARG A 458 -34.39 1.11 -36.86
CA ARG A 458 -35.21 -0.12 -36.79
C ARG A 458 -34.72 -1.09 -35.72
N ILE A 459 -33.41 -1.26 -35.56
CA ILE A 459 -32.82 -2.12 -34.51
C ILE A 459 -33.12 -1.56 -33.12
N ILE A 460 -32.99 -0.24 -32.92
CA ILE A 460 -33.31 0.42 -31.65
C ILE A 460 -34.82 0.29 -31.35
N GLU A 461 -35.69 0.53 -32.32
CA GLU A 461 -37.14 0.39 -32.15
C GLU A 461 -37.54 -1.04 -31.77
N GLU A 462 -36.96 -2.06 -32.41
CA GLU A 462 -37.22 -3.46 -32.05
C GLU A 462 -36.65 -3.83 -30.67
N SER A 463 -35.48 -3.28 -30.29
CA SER A 463 -34.91 -3.49 -28.96
C SER A 463 -35.79 -2.90 -27.85
N LEU A 464 -36.33 -1.69 -28.06
CA LEU A 464 -37.26 -1.04 -27.12
C LEU A 464 -38.60 -1.78 -27.03
N LYS A 465 -39.09 -2.34 -28.14
CA LYS A 465 -40.29 -3.21 -28.10
C LYS A 465 -40.01 -4.49 -27.30
N ALA A 466 -38.86 -5.11 -27.49
CA ALA A 466 -38.47 -6.31 -26.76
C ALA A 466 -38.33 -6.03 -25.24
N GLU A 467 -37.73 -4.90 -24.88
CA GLU A 467 -37.60 -4.45 -23.48
C GLU A 467 -38.97 -4.22 -22.83
N LYS A 468 -39.88 -3.53 -23.53
CA LYS A 468 -41.25 -3.30 -23.05
C LYS A 468 -42.04 -4.61 -22.87
N VAL A 469 -41.84 -5.58 -23.76
CA VAL A 469 -42.45 -6.93 -23.62
C VAL A 469 -41.82 -7.70 -22.45
N SER A 470 -40.52 -7.54 -22.22
CA SER A 470 -39.82 -8.10 -21.06
C SER A 470 -40.36 -7.51 -19.76
N GLU A 471 -40.42 -6.19 -19.63
CA GLU A 471 -40.97 -5.50 -18.46
C GLU A 471 -42.42 -5.94 -18.18
N GLN A 472 -43.27 -6.04 -19.21
CA GLN A 472 -44.64 -6.52 -19.04
C GLN A 472 -44.73 -7.98 -18.57
N LYS A 473 -43.78 -8.83 -18.97
CA LYS A 473 -43.70 -10.23 -18.54
C LYS A 473 -43.11 -10.38 -17.14
N PHE A 474 -42.21 -9.48 -16.73
CA PHE A 474 -41.49 -9.56 -15.46
C PHE A 474 -42.03 -8.61 -14.36
N SER A 475 -42.91 -7.65 -14.66
CA SER A 475 -43.54 -6.77 -13.66
C SER A 475 -44.77 -7.35 -12.95
N LYS A 476 -45.08 -8.66 -13.11
CA LYS A 476 -46.17 -9.35 -12.40
C LYS A 476 -45.72 -10.22 -11.23
N LYS A 477 -44.67 -9.80 -10.52
CA LYS A 477 -44.37 -10.24 -9.15
C LYS A 477 -44.13 -9.01 -8.29
N ASN A 478 -45.20 -8.54 -7.64
CA ASN A 478 -45.32 -7.63 -6.48
C ASN A 478 -46.75 -7.07 -6.57
N HIS A 479 -47.78 -7.62 -5.92
CA HIS A 479 -48.07 -7.64 -4.47
C HIS A 479 -49.26 -8.58 -4.20
N PRO A 480 -49.60 -8.94 -2.95
CA PRO A 480 -48.98 -8.61 -1.66
C PRO A 480 -48.13 -9.74 -1.07
#